data_AF-A0A7X1YBN0-F1
#
_entry.id   AF-A0A7X1YBN0-F1
#
_cell.length_a   1.000
_cell.length_b   1.000
_cell.length_c   1.000
_cell.angle_alpha   90.00
_cell.angle_beta   90.00
_cell.angle_gamma   90.00
#
_symmetry.space_group_name_H-M   'P 1'
#
loop_
_entity.id
_entity.type
_entity.pdbx_description
1 polymer ?
#
loop_
_entity_poly.entity_id
_entity_poly.type
_entity_poly.pdbx_seq_one_letter_code
_entity_poly.pdbx_strand_id
1 'polypeptide(L)'
;MLDTLDVNFHGKRHTDFDLKRIIKAQEQGFDIPVTAYLCGVSIRARAGIGVVFGHKRKDQYGRFGDGHLIRTSDVLKVEREGRFWVMTTVNSRYVLATFQRENGRTSLRDYLRLSQAIHQTPPILQ
;
A
#
# COMPACT_ATOMS: atom_id res chain seq x y z
N MET A 1 -1.79 21.53 -28.85
CA MET A 1 -1.19 21.91 -27.56
C MET A 1 -1.18 20.64 -26.71
N LEU A 2 -0.02 20.01 -26.54
CA LEU A 2 0.10 18.84 -25.66
C LEU A 2 0.15 19.39 -24.23
N ASP A 3 -0.87 19.09 -23.43
CA ASP A 3 -0.85 19.32 -21.98
C ASP A 3 0.26 18.46 -21.40
N THR A 4 1.45 19.05 -21.31
CA THR A 4 2.55 18.48 -20.55
C THR A 4 2.14 18.57 -19.09
N LEU A 5 1.48 17.52 -18.60
CA LEU A 5 1.30 17.27 -17.18
C LEU A 5 2.67 17.45 -16.54
N ASP A 6 2.81 18.50 -15.74
CA ASP A 6 4.03 18.82 -15.04
C ASP A 6 4.22 17.78 -13.93
N VAL A 7 4.71 16.60 -14.35
CA VAL A 7 5.05 15.50 -13.45
C VAL A 7 6.33 15.93 -12.77
N ASN A 8 6.17 16.72 -11.72
CA ASN A 8 7.23 17.04 -10.79
C ASN A 8 7.73 15.73 -10.18
N PHE A 9 8.76 15.13 -10.79
CA PHE A 9 9.55 14.05 -10.21
C PHE A 9 10.38 14.62 -9.05
N HIS A 10 9.69 15.04 -7.98
CA HIS A 10 10.28 14.96 -6.65
C HIS A 10 10.56 13.48 -6.47
N GLY A 11 11.80 13.04 -6.70
CA GLY A 11 12.20 11.66 -6.44
C GLY A 11 11.70 11.33 -5.04
N LYS A 12 10.64 10.50 -4.95
CA LYS A 12 9.94 10.23 -3.69
C LYS A 12 10.83 9.30 -2.89
N ARG A 13 11.90 9.86 -2.34
CA ARG A 13 12.82 9.18 -1.46
C ARG A 13 12.10 8.92 -0.15
N HIS A 14 12.39 7.77 0.44
CA HIS A 14 11.94 7.44 1.79
C HIS A 14 12.46 8.50 2.75
N THR A 15 11.57 9.10 3.53
CA THR A 15 11.97 10.02 4.61
C THR A 15 12.61 9.23 5.75
N ASP A 16 13.34 9.90 6.65
CA ASP A 16 13.86 9.25 7.86
C ASP A 16 12.74 8.61 8.70
N PHE A 17 11.56 9.22 8.69
CA PHE A 17 10.39 8.65 9.34
C PHE A 17 9.93 7.35 8.66
N ASP A 18 9.91 7.31 7.33
CA ASP A 18 9.60 6.10 6.58
C ASP A 18 10.60 4.99 6.87
N LEU A 19 11.90 5.28 6.81
CA LEU A 19 12.96 4.31 7.08
C LEU A 19 12.87 3.75 8.51
N LYS A 20 12.66 4.61 9.51
CA LYS A 20 12.44 4.18 10.91
C LYS A 20 11.21 3.27 11.05
N ARG A 21 10.15 3.54 10.28
CA ARG A 21 8.92 2.74 10.29
C ARG A 21 9.11 1.40 9.57
N ILE A 22 9.89 1.37 8.50
CA ILE A 22 10.27 0.14 7.80
C ILE A 22 11.11 -0.76 8.72
N ILE A 23 12.13 -0.23 9.38
CA ILE A 23 12.97 -1.00 10.32
C ILE A 23 12.10 -1.64 11.41
N LYS A 24 11.22 -0.86 12.03
CA LYS A 24 10.27 -1.38 13.04
C LYS A 24 9.34 -2.46 12.50
N ALA A 25 8.98 -2.40 11.22
CA ALA A 25 8.16 -3.43 10.59
C ALA A 25 8.96 -4.72 10.33
N GLN A 26 10.21 -4.58 9.89
CA GLN A 26 11.13 -5.70 9.67
C GLN A 26 11.44 -6.41 10.99
N GLU A 27 11.71 -5.66 12.07
CA GLU A 27 11.97 -6.18 13.42
C GLU A 27 10.78 -6.94 14.00
N GLN A 28 9.55 -6.51 13.70
CA GLN A 28 8.34 -7.21 14.18
C GLN A 28 8.21 -8.60 13.52
N GLY A 29 8.55 -8.72 12.24
CA GLY A 29 8.28 -9.92 11.45
C GLY A 29 6.79 -10.10 11.12
N PHE A 30 6.54 -11.06 10.22
CA PHE A 30 5.20 -11.43 9.75
C PHE A 30 5.18 -12.94 9.43
N ASP A 31 4.10 -13.62 9.81
CA ASP A 31 3.95 -15.06 9.60
C ASP A 31 3.88 -15.43 8.11
N ILE A 32 3.24 -14.57 7.32
CA ILE A 32 3.13 -14.73 5.87
C ILE A 32 4.17 -13.85 5.20
N PRO A 33 4.93 -14.37 4.21
CA PRO A 33 5.96 -13.59 3.52
C PRO A 33 5.44 -12.28 2.93
N VAL A 34 6.05 -11.18 3.34
CA VAL A 34 5.81 -9.85 2.76
C VAL A 34 6.59 -9.72 1.46
N THR A 35 5.95 -9.15 0.44
CA THR A 35 6.53 -8.85 -0.88
C THR A 35 7.36 -7.57 -0.84
N ALA A 36 6.84 -6.51 -0.20
CA ALA A 36 7.52 -5.23 -0.02
C ALA A 36 6.87 -4.38 1.08
N TYR A 37 7.56 -3.31 1.47
CA TYR A 37 7.03 -2.26 2.33
C TYR A 37 6.61 -1.06 1.47
N LEU A 38 5.51 -0.41 1.84
CA LEU A 38 5.02 0.79 1.17
C LEU A 38 4.97 1.97 2.14
N CYS A 39 5.44 3.12 1.66
CA CYS A 39 5.46 4.39 2.37
C CYS A 39 4.57 5.41 1.68
N GLY A 40 4.04 6.37 2.45
CA GLY A 40 3.15 7.41 1.94
C GLY A 40 1.89 6.85 1.27
N VAL A 41 1.31 5.79 1.85
CA VAL A 41 0.25 5.01 1.21
C VAL A 41 -1.10 5.74 1.21
N SER A 42 -1.83 5.62 0.09
CA SER A 42 -3.28 5.83 0.01
C SER A 42 -3.95 4.70 -0.78
N ILE A 43 -5.25 4.49 -0.57
CA ILE A 43 -6.06 3.49 -1.27
C ILE A 43 -7.11 4.20 -2.13
N ARG A 44 -7.10 3.94 -3.43
CA ARG A 44 -8.00 4.55 -4.42
C ARG A 44 -8.42 3.52 -5.45
N ALA A 45 -9.70 3.50 -5.81
CA ALA A 45 -10.23 2.58 -6.82
C ALA A 45 -9.77 1.12 -6.63
N ARG A 46 -9.87 0.62 -5.38
CA ARG A 46 -9.41 -0.72 -4.95
C ARG A 46 -7.92 -1.02 -5.13
N ALA A 47 -7.07 -0.04 -5.40
CA ALA A 47 -5.62 -0.21 -5.47
C ALA A 47 -4.90 0.61 -4.40
N GLY A 48 -3.79 0.07 -3.89
CA GLY A 48 -2.84 0.83 -3.08
C GLY A 48 -1.93 1.65 -3.98
N ILE A 49 -1.66 2.89 -3.59
CA ILE A 49 -0.67 3.77 -4.21
C ILE A 49 0.35 4.13 -3.13
N GLY A 50 1.64 3.92 -3.39
CA GLY A 50 2.69 4.18 -2.40
C GLY A 50 4.10 4.02 -2.95
N VAL A 51 5.08 4.49 -2.17
CA VAL A 51 6.51 4.39 -2.50
C VAL A 51 7.05 3.06 -1.97
N VAL A 52 7.68 2.28 -2.83
CA VAL A 52 8.11 0.90 -2.50
C VAL A 52 9.50 0.84 -1.86
N PHE A 53 9.67 -0.11 -0.93
CA PHE A 53 10.95 -0.50 -0.33
C PHE A 53 11.04 -2.02 -0.18
N GLY A 54 12.20 -2.59 -0.49
CA GLY A 54 12.55 -3.99 -0.31
C GLY A 54 11.72 -4.95 -1.17
N HIS A 55 11.31 -4.54 -2.39
CA HIS A 55 10.48 -5.41 -3.22
C HIS A 55 11.24 -6.65 -3.69
N LYS A 56 10.75 -7.84 -3.32
CA LYS A 56 11.41 -9.11 -3.63
C LYS A 56 11.46 -9.43 -5.13
N ARG A 57 10.48 -8.95 -5.90
CA ARG A 57 10.41 -9.14 -7.36
C ARG A 57 10.84 -7.85 -8.04
N LYS A 58 12.13 -7.53 -8.03
CA LYS A 58 12.65 -6.46 -8.90
C LYS A 58 12.62 -7.01 -10.33
N ASP A 59 11.80 -6.42 -11.20
CA ASP A 59 11.80 -6.82 -12.60
C ASP A 59 13.07 -6.27 -13.29
N GLN A 60 13.41 -6.82 -14.45
CA GLN A 60 14.58 -6.40 -15.24
C GLN A 60 14.55 -4.91 -15.66
N TYR A 61 13.37 -4.28 -15.55
CA TYR A 61 13.15 -2.87 -15.88
C TYR A 61 13.20 -1.96 -14.64
N GLY A 62 13.49 -2.51 -13.46
CA GLY A 62 13.61 -1.76 -12.21
C GLY A 62 12.31 -1.14 -11.71
N ARG A 63 11.13 -1.52 -12.22
CA ARG A 63 9.84 -0.87 -11.90
C ARG A 63 9.50 -0.93 -10.42
N PHE A 64 9.99 -1.94 -9.71
CA PHE A 64 9.82 -2.12 -8.27
C PHE A 64 11.08 -1.78 -7.46
N GLY A 65 11.97 -0.96 -8.02
CA GLY A 65 13.14 -0.43 -7.34
C GLY A 65 12.76 0.42 -6.12
N ASP A 66 13.65 0.45 -5.13
CA ASP A 66 13.41 1.21 -3.90
C ASP A 66 13.26 2.70 -4.20
N GLY A 67 12.22 3.32 -3.65
CA GLY A 67 11.89 4.73 -3.91
C GLY A 67 10.95 4.96 -5.10
N HIS A 68 10.52 3.90 -5.80
CA HIS A 68 9.57 4.02 -6.89
C HIS A 68 8.13 4.17 -6.37
N LEU A 69 7.39 5.09 -6.95
CA LEU A 69 5.94 5.18 -6.74
C LEU A 69 5.26 4.07 -7.55
N ILE A 70 4.52 3.20 -6.88
CA ILE A 70 3.80 2.11 -7.51
C ILE A 70 2.30 2.21 -7.26
N ARG A 71 1.52 1.69 -8.21
CA ARG A 71 0.13 1.29 -8.03
C ARG A 71 0.09 -0.22 -7.94
N THR A 72 -0.54 -0.76 -6.89
CA THR A 72 -0.69 -2.21 -6.74
C THR A 72 -1.75 -2.76 -7.71
N SER A 73 -1.80 -4.08 -7.85
CA SER A 73 -3.01 -4.75 -8.32
C SER A 73 -4.16 -4.60 -7.32
N ASP A 74 -5.34 -5.09 -7.69
CA ASP A 74 -6.53 -4.98 -6.87
C ASP A 74 -6.32 -5.55 -5.46
N VAL A 75 -6.72 -4.75 -4.49
CA VAL A 75 -6.67 -5.08 -3.06
C VAL A 75 -7.81 -6.05 -2.76
N LEU A 76 -7.42 -7.22 -2.28
CA LEU A 76 -8.32 -8.28 -1.85
C LEU A 76 -8.73 -8.06 -0.39
N LYS A 77 -7.76 -7.72 0.46
CA LYS A 77 -8.01 -7.40 1.87
C LYS A 77 -6.94 -6.48 2.44
N VAL A 78 -7.32 -5.72 3.47
CA VAL A 78 -6.39 -4.98 4.33
C VAL A 78 -6.72 -5.30 5.77
N GLU A 79 -5.73 -5.79 6.51
CA GLU A 79 -5.90 -6.24 7.89
C GLU A 79 -4.73 -5.76 8.75
N ARG A 80 -4.90 -5.81 10.08
CA ARG A 80 -3.86 -5.40 11.01
C ARG A 80 -3.10 -6.62 11.51
N GLU A 81 -1.78 -6.60 11.35
CA GLU A 81 -0.86 -7.64 11.85
C GLU A 81 0.13 -7.00 12.81
N GLY A 82 -0.06 -7.27 14.09
CA GLY A 82 0.64 -6.56 15.17
C GLY A 82 0.38 -5.05 15.11
N ARG A 83 1.45 -4.28 14.87
CA ARG A 83 1.44 -2.81 14.85
C ARG A 83 1.26 -2.21 13.46
N PHE A 84 1.21 -3.03 12.42
CA PHE A 84 1.17 -2.57 11.03
C PHE A 84 -0.08 -3.03 10.30
N TRP A 85 -0.49 -2.23 9.32
CA TRP A 85 -1.50 -2.64 8.36
C TRP A 85 -0.83 -3.41 7.24
N VAL A 86 -1.45 -4.50 6.81
CA VAL A 86 -0.97 -5.38 5.75
C VAL A 86 -2.04 -5.47 4.68
N MET A 87 -1.65 -5.15 3.46
CA MET A 87 -2.48 -5.15 2.27
C MET A 87 -2.16 -6.38 1.44
N THR A 88 -3.16 -7.24 1.26
CA THR A 88 -3.08 -8.38 0.34
C THR A 88 -3.73 -7.99 -0.97
N THR A 89 -3.00 -8.12 -2.06
CA THR A 89 -3.50 -7.91 -3.43
C THR A 89 -3.51 -9.22 -4.18
N VAL A 90 -4.02 -9.21 -5.42
CA VAL A 90 -4.09 -10.41 -6.28
C VAL A 90 -2.75 -11.16 -6.37
N ASN A 91 -1.61 -10.45 -6.38
CA ASN A 91 -0.30 -11.04 -6.69
C ASN A 91 0.76 -10.85 -5.61
N SER A 92 0.47 -10.07 -4.57
CA SER A 92 1.48 -9.53 -3.65
C SER A 92 0.91 -9.24 -2.26
N ARG A 93 1.80 -9.17 -1.27
CA ARG A 93 1.51 -8.77 0.12
C ARG A 93 2.38 -7.59 0.52
N TYR A 94 1.78 -6.47 0.90
CA TYR A 94 2.48 -5.23 1.21
C TYR A 94 2.24 -4.81 2.66
N VAL A 95 3.31 -4.42 3.36
CA VAL A 95 3.20 -3.79 4.68
C VAL A 95 3.13 -2.28 4.48
N LEU A 96 2.14 -1.63 5.10
CA LEU A 96 1.95 -0.18 5.02
C LEU A 96 2.73 0.47 6.18
N ALA A 97 3.95 0.92 5.91
CA ALA A 97 4.83 1.51 6.91
C ALA A 97 4.35 2.89 7.36
N THR A 98 3.94 3.71 6.40
CA THR A 98 3.41 5.06 6.58
C THR A 98 2.27 5.36 5.60
N PHE A 99 1.47 6.37 5.93
CA PHE A 99 0.34 6.82 5.12
C PHE A 99 0.63 8.19 4.53
N GLN A 100 0.10 8.47 3.34
CA GLN A 100 0.12 9.79 2.75
C GLN A 100 -0.44 10.81 3.75
N ARG A 101 0.24 11.95 3.88
CA ARG A 101 -0.21 13.05 4.74
C ARG A 101 -1.65 13.45 4.34
N GLU A 102 -2.47 13.78 5.32
CA GLU A 102 -3.88 14.20 5.19
C GLU A 102 -4.85 13.09 4.78
N ASN A 103 -4.65 12.43 3.64
CA ASN A 103 -5.69 11.60 3.04
C ASN A 103 -5.45 10.07 3.15
N GLY A 104 -4.24 9.62 3.50
CA GLY A 104 -3.88 8.20 3.45
C GLY A 104 -4.64 7.36 4.47
N ARG A 105 -4.75 7.82 5.72
CA ARG A 105 -5.53 7.13 6.77
C ARG A 105 -7.03 7.15 6.49
N THR A 106 -7.55 8.29 6.01
CA THR A 106 -8.95 8.40 5.60
C THR A 106 -9.27 7.39 4.50
N SER A 107 -8.40 7.27 3.50
CA SER A 107 -8.56 6.31 2.41
C SER A 107 -8.61 4.84 2.86
N LEU A 108 -7.82 4.49 3.88
CA LEU A 108 -7.88 3.16 4.48
C LEU A 108 -9.22 2.93 5.18
N ARG A 109 -9.68 3.89 5.98
CA ARG A 109 -10.97 3.80 6.68
C ARG A 109 -12.13 3.66 5.70
N ASP A 110 -12.10 4.43 4.61
CA ASP A 110 -13.13 4.38 3.58
C ASP A 110 -13.12 3.01 2.87
N TYR A 111 -11.93 2.48 2.54
CA TYR A 111 -11.79 1.13 1.98
C TYR A 111 -12.39 0.07 2.92
N LEU A 112 -12.03 0.09 4.22
CA LEU A 112 -12.51 -0.88 5.20
C LEU A 112 -14.03 -0.83 5.35
N ARG A 113 -14.60 0.39 5.41
CA ARG A 113 -16.06 0.59 5.49
C ARG A 113 -16.77 0.00 4.27
N LEU A 114 -16.26 0.29 3.07
CA LEU A 114 -16.84 -0.22 1.83
C LEU A 114 -16.67 -1.74 1.69
N SER A 115 -15.52 -2.29 2.08
CA SER A 115 -15.31 -3.74 2.04
C SER A 115 -16.24 -4.49 2.99
N GLN A 116 -16.54 -3.92 4.17
CA GLN A 116 -17.50 -4.51 5.10
C GLN A 116 -18.94 -4.44 4.59
N ALA A 117 -19.33 -3.34 3.95
CA ALA A 117 -20.66 -3.20 3.36
C ALA A 117 -20.92 -4.21 2.24
N ILE A 118 -19.90 -4.54 1.44
CA ILE A 118 -20.00 -5.54 0.37
C ILE A 118 -20.11 -6.98 0.93
N HIS A 119 -19.58 -7.24 2.14
CA HIS A 119 -19.68 -8.55 2.80
C HIS A 119 -20.98 -8.74 3.61
N GLN A 120 -21.90 -7.77 3.62
CA GLN A 120 -23.23 -8.01 4.15
C GLN A 120 -23.97 -8.92 3.16
N THR A 121 -24.05 -10.21 3.51
CA THR A 121 -24.89 -11.19 2.82
C THR A 121 -26.30 -10.61 2.74
N PRO A 122 -26.95 -10.58 1.55
CA PRO A 122 -28.34 -10.16 1.49
C PRO A 122 -29.15 -11.05 2.46
N PRO A 123 -30.09 -10.47 3.24
CA PRO A 123 -30.97 -11.29 4.06
C PRO A 123 -31.67 -12.27 3.12
N ILE A 124 -31.56 -13.55 3.43
CA ILE A 124 -32.28 -14.62 2.73
C ILE A 124 -33.74 -14.18 2.68
N LEU A 125 -34.24 -13.89 1.48
CA LEU A 125 -35.68 -13.72 1.25
C LEU A 125 -36.31 -15.08 1.55
N GLN A 126 -36.91 -15.20 2.74
CA GLN A 126 -37.81 -16.30 3.10
C GLN A 126 -39.18 -16.08 2.45
#